data_AF-A0A7V1WBC5-F1
#
_entry.id   AF-A0A7V1WBC5-F1
#
_cell.length_a   1.000
_cell.length_b   1.000
_cell.length_c   1.000
_cell.angle_alpha   90.00
_cell.angle_beta   90.00
_cell.angle_gamma   90.00
#
_symmetry.space_group_name_H-M   'P 1'
#
loop_
_entity.id
_entity.type
_entity.pdbx_description
1 polymer ?
#
loop_
_entity_poly.entity_id
_entity_poly.type
_entity_poly.pdbx_seq_one_letter_code
_entity_poly.pdbx_strand_id
1 'polypeptide(L)'
;MDYPPPACGRDGLYSSAPAAESFPGWLPPLAAPGAREHAALSHTLSLARRTRGPLAAEALRSGTLLGDEPPALGAFPRPEERSAGEGRERPRCAGRGRRTGQQGCGILKPEPCCGLAAVRSEGGRRVRRNRQEVDLDVIHTGDCVEVLATLPEGCVDLVFADPPYNLQLRGGLHRPDLSRVDAVDDAWDHFGSFTEYDRFTRAWLEACRRVLSPTGTLWVIGTYHNIHRVGAILQDVGFWILNDVAWVKANPMPQFRGVRFCNAHETLIWAKRSAAQSRYTFNYKRLKAANEDLQMRSDWRIPLCQGEERLRDAGGKVHSTQKPEALLRRILAACTNPGDVVLDPFFGSGTTGAVAKRLGRRWIGIEREPRYVQAARQRISAVVPAPCEALDLPEPPPTRVPFVSLLELGLVREGAQLALKGCGATAVILCDGTLAANGHRGSIHAVGARLLGTHACNGWEHWLYVDPDTGRAVPLDDLRTQARRRLGLA
;
A
#
# COMPACT_ATOMS: atom_id res chain seq x y z
N MET A 1 45.50 11.87 59.72
CA MET A 1 44.10 11.89 60.22
C MET A 1 43.24 11.46 59.05
N ASP A 2 43.00 10.18 58.77
CA ASP A 2 42.74 8.98 59.62
C ASP A 2 41.27 8.83 60.05
N TYR A 3 40.73 7.67 59.69
CA TYR A 3 39.46 7.02 60.08
C TYR A 3 39.68 6.19 61.39
N PRO A 4 38.66 5.51 62.01
CA PRO A 4 37.20 5.56 61.81
C PRO A 4 36.40 5.80 63.15
N PRO A 5 35.63 4.89 63.82
CA PRO A 5 34.41 5.26 64.58
C PRO A 5 34.44 4.82 66.07
N PRO A 6 33.32 4.90 66.82
CA PRO A 6 32.51 3.67 67.11
C PRO A 6 31.00 3.96 67.34
N ALA A 7 30.21 3.10 68.02
CA ALA A 7 29.70 1.77 67.64
C ALA A 7 28.75 1.20 68.75
N CYS A 8 27.76 0.37 68.38
CA CYS A 8 26.88 -0.47 69.24
C CYS A 8 25.95 0.24 70.27
N GLY A 9 24.83 -0.36 70.72
CA GLY A 9 24.13 -1.57 70.25
C GLY A 9 23.28 -2.27 71.34
N ARG A 10 22.57 -3.36 70.96
CA ARG A 10 22.01 -4.45 71.83
C ARG A 10 20.78 -4.13 72.71
N ASP A 11 19.89 -5.08 73.07
CA ASP A 11 19.65 -6.47 72.59
C ASP A 11 18.21 -6.96 72.90
N GLY A 12 17.61 -7.71 71.97
CA GLY A 12 16.70 -8.87 72.23
C GLY A 12 15.28 -8.68 72.80
N LEU A 13 14.46 -9.75 72.97
CA LEU A 13 14.37 -11.08 72.28
C LEU A 13 13.10 -11.86 72.75
N TYR A 14 12.71 -12.93 72.03
CA TYR A 14 11.54 -13.84 72.22
C TYR A 14 10.13 -13.20 72.06
N SER A 15 9.09 -13.78 71.41
CA SER A 15 8.74 -15.11 70.83
C SER A 15 7.72 -15.92 71.63
N SER A 16 6.55 -16.20 71.03
CA SER A 16 5.88 -17.53 70.98
C SER A 16 4.58 -17.48 70.18
N ALA A 17 4.10 -18.64 69.70
CA ALA A 17 2.85 -18.82 68.96
C ALA A 17 2.08 -20.05 69.50
N PRO A 18 0.77 -20.17 69.18
CA PRO A 18 0.25 -21.33 68.43
C PRO A 18 -0.45 -20.86 67.12
N ALA A 19 -0.54 -21.59 66.00
CA ALA A 19 -0.92 -22.99 65.72
C ALA A 19 -2.42 -23.29 65.98
N ALA A 20 -3.24 -23.81 65.05
CA ALA A 20 -3.10 -24.07 63.60
C ALA A 20 -4.49 -23.82 62.91
N GLU A 21 -5.08 -24.47 61.89
CA GLU A 21 -4.88 -25.59 60.92
C GLU A 21 -6.04 -25.43 59.85
N SER A 22 -6.20 -26.08 58.68
CA SER A 22 -5.40 -26.94 57.77
C SER A 22 -6.04 -27.00 56.35
N PHE A 23 -5.19 -27.04 55.30
CA PHE A 23 -5.28 -27.81 54.01
C PHE A 23 -6.56 -27.90 53.11
N PRO A 24 -6.49 -28.40 51.84
CA PRO A 24 -5.35 -28.51 50.89
C PRO A 24 -5.67 -28.03 49.45
N GLY A 25 -4.62 -27.91 48.60
CA GLY A 25 -4.75 -27.84 47.13
C GLY A 25 -3.46 -27.44 46.41
N TRP A 26 -2.88 -28.30 45.56
CA TRP A 26 -1.55 -28.11 44.94
C TRP A 26 -1.58 -28.16 43.41
N LEU A 27 -0.75 -27.34 42.74
CA LEU A 27 -0.13 -27.60 41.43
C LEU A 27 1.06 -26.63 41.21
N PRO A 28 2.28 -27.11 40.82
CA PRO A 28 3.45 -26.26 40.56
C PRO A 28 3.64 -25.91 39.08
N PRO A 29 4.47 -24.89 38.74
CA PRO A 29 4.80 -24.53 37.36
C PRO A 29 5.90 -25.41 36.75
N LEU A 30 5.99 -25.44 35.42
CA LEU A 30 7.09 -26.06 34.66
C LEU A 30 7.73 -25.07 33.68
N ALA A 31 9.04 -25.22 33.48
CA ALA A 31 9.89 -24.34 32.67
C ALA A 31 10.24 -24.95 31.30
N ALA A 32 10.82 -24.12 30.42
CA ALA A 32 11.30 -24.54 29.11
C ALA A 32 12.70 -25.21 29.16
N PRO A 33 12.99 -26.08 28.19
CA PRO A 33 14.33 -26.23 27.64
C PRO A 33 14.33 -26.02 26.10
N GLY A 34 15.48 -26.13 25.44
CA GLY A 34 15.55 -26.11 23.98
C GLY A 34 16.90 -26.55 23.39
N ALA A 35 16.91 -26.60 22.05
CA ALA A 35 18.03 -26.84 21.13
C ALA A 35 18.59 -28.28 20.97
N ARG A 36 18.88 -28.62 19.70
CA ARG A 36 19.63 -29.81 19.18
C ARG A 36 18.85 -31.15 19.22
N GLU A 37 19.08 -32.13 18.33
CA GLU A 37 20.08 -32.26 17.25
C GLU A 37 19.59 -33.12 16.04
N HIS A 38 20.12 -32.81 14.84
CA HIS A 38 20.34 -33.61 13.61
C HIS A 38 19.52 -34.85 13.15
N ALA A 39 19.24 -34.84 11.82
CA ALA A 39 19.16 -35.99 10.88
C ALA A 39 18.04 -37.06 11.03
N ALA A 40 17.70 -37.91 10.03
CA ALA A 40 17.65 -37.84 8.55
C ALA A 40 17.01 -39.17 8.02
N LEU A 41 16.62 -39.24 6.73
CA LEU A 41 16.17 -40.45 5.99
C LEU A 41 14.80 -41.06 6.43
N SER A 42 14.07 -41.86 5.64
CA SER A 42 13.82 -41.86 4.17
C SER A 42 12.65 -42.82 3.81
N HIS A 43 11.99 -42.62 2.66
CA HIS A 43 10.95 -43.49 2.04
C HIS A 43 9.63 -43.69 2.86
N THR A 44 8.50 -44.20 2.33
CA THR A 44 8.20 -44.89 1.05
C THR A 44 6.76 -44.64 0.55
N LEU A 45 6.49 -44.91 -0.74
CA LEU A 45 5.19 -45.07 -1.44
C LEU A 45 4.28 -43.81 -1.54
N SER A 46 3.79 -43.30 -2.69
CA SER A 46 3.60 -43.77 -4.09
C SER A 46 2.18 -44.29 -4.45
N LEU A 47 1.77 -43.97 -5.69
CA LEU A 47 0.62 -44.47 -6.46
C LEU A 47 -0.82 -44.12 -6.00
N ALA A 48 -1.37 -43.07 -6.61
CA ALA A 48 -2.81 -42.96 -6.90
C ALA A 48 -3.02 -42.70 -8.41
N ARG A 49 -3.66 -43.62 -9.14
CA ARG A 49 -3.97 -43.47 -10.58
C ARG A 49 -5.18 -44.33 -10.99
N ARG A 50 -6.20 -43.68 -11.58
CA ARG A 50 -7.41 -44.29 -12.22
C ARG A 50 -8.37 -44.93 -11.19
N THR A 51 -9.68 -45.01 -11.40
CA THR A 51 -10.48 -45.20 -12.64
C THR A 51 -11.56 -44.10 -12.88
N ARG A 52 -12.61 -44.37 -13.69
CA ARG A 52 -13.58 -43.39 -14.25
C ARG A 52 -15.05 -43.86 -14.09
N GLY A 53 -15.87 -43.14 -13.30
CA GLY A 53 -17.36 -43.03 -13.35
C GLY A 53 -18.21 -44.32 -13.47
N PRO A 54 -19.51 -44.23 -13.82
CA PRO A 54 -20.45 -43.11 -13.69
C PRO A 54 -21.72 -43.51 -12.88
N LEU A 55 -22.86 -42.82 -13.08
CA LEU A 55 -24.19 -42.93 -12.41
C LEU A 55 -24.30 -42.19 -11.06
N ALA A 56 -25.40 -41.57 -10.60
CA ALA A 56 -26.66 -41.02 -11.13
C ALA A 56 -27.91 -41.41 -10.29
N ALA A 57 -28.88 -40.48 -10.22
CA ALA A 57 -30.25 -40.59 -9.67
C ALA A 57 -30.48 -40.35 -8.15
N GLU A 58 -31.66 -39.79 -7.87
CA GLU A 58 -32.42 -39.65 -6.60
C GLU A 58 -31.69 -39.15 -5.33
N ALA A 59 -32.01 -37.97 -4.80
CA ALA A 59 -33.29 -37.72 -4.12
C ALA A 59 -33.71 -36.23 -4.01
N LEU A 60 -35.04 -36.02 -3.97
CA LEU A 60 -35.83 -34.91 -3.40
C LEU A 60 -37.01 -34.52 -4.31
N ARG A 61 -38.20 -34.95 -3.91
CA ARG A 61 -39.51 -34.43 -4.36
C ARG A 61 -40.21 -33.82 -3.14
N SER A 62 -41.24 -33.00 -3.42
CA SER A 62 -42.03 -32.17 -2.50
C SER A 62 -41.28 -31.01 -1.83
N GLY A 63 -41.85 -29.81 -1.67
CA GLY A 63 -43.24 -29.39 -1.98
C GLY A 63 -43.39 -27.93 -2.43
N THR A 64 -44.51 -27.71 -3.12
CA THR A 64 -45.19 -26.43 -3.46
C THR A 64 -45.55 -25.60 -2.22
N LEU A 65 -45.84 -24.29 -2.25
CA LEU A 65 -45.94 -23.26 -3.32
C LEU A 65 -45.84 -21.84 -2.68
N LEU A 66 -46.13 -20.80 -3.47
CA LEU A 66 -46.03 -19.34 -3.20
C LEU A 66 -44.65 -18.74 -3.58
N GLY A 67 -44.54 -17.68 -4.37
CA GLY A 67 -45.58 -16.96 -5.13
C GLY A 67 -45.45 -15.45 -5.05
N ASP A 68 -44.58 -14.87 -5.88
CA ASP A 68 -44.62 -13.48 -6.38
C ASP A 68 -43.51 -13.32 -7.44
N GLU A 69 -43.82 -12.75 -8.62
CA GLU A 69 -42.81 -12.41 -9.63
C GLU A 69 -42.36 -10.93 -9.49
N PRO A 70 -41.05 -10.63 -9.51
CA PRO A 70 -40.58 -9.26 -9.65
C PRO A 70 -40.76 -8.79 -11.11
N PRO A 71 -41.36 -7.60 -11.35
CA PRO A 71 -41.64 -7.14 -12.71
C PRO A 71 -40.36 -6.83 -13.49
N ALA A 72 -40.36 -7.18 -14.78
CA ALA A 72 -39.23 -6.96 -15.68
C ALA A 72 -38.95 -5.47 -15.90
N LEU A 73 -37.79 -4.98 -15.45
CA LEU A 73 -37.30 -3.65 -15.81
C LEU A 73 -36.78 -3.64 -17.26
N GLY A 74 -37.28 -2.70 -18.05
CA GLY A 74 -37.18 -2.68 -19.50
C GLY A 74 -35.76 -2.46 -20.07
N ALA A 75 -35.59 -2.84 -21.33
CA ALA A 75 -34.34 -2.66 -22.06
C ALA A 75 -33.98 -1.17 -22.25
N PHE A 76 -32.72 -0.81 -22.00
CA PHE A 76 -32.19 0.50 -22.33
C PHE A 76 -32.16 0.71 -23.87
N PRO A 77 -32.77 1.77 -24.41
CA PRO A 77 -32.57 2.14 -25.81
C PRO A 77 -31.12 2.61 -26.02
N ARG A 78 -30.53 2.25 -27.16
CA ARG A 78 -29.22 2.78 -27.57
C ARG A 78 -29.37 4.24 -28.01
N PRO A 79 -28.43 5.14 -27.70
CA PRO A 79 -28.38 6.45 -28.33
C PRO A 79 -28.18 6.32 -29.83
N GLU A 80 -28.94 7.09 -30.61
CA GLU A 80 -28.84 7.12 -32.07
C GLU A 80 -27.55 7.81 -32.54
N GLU A 81 -27.04 7.39 -33.70
CA GLU A 81 -25.95 8.08 -34.39
C GLU A 81 -26.46 9.44 -34.88
N ARG A 82 -25.85 10.55 -34.41
CA ARG A 82 -26.09 11.88 -34.99
C ARG A 82 -25.00 12.24 -36.00
N SER A 83 -25.46 12.78 -37.12
CA SER A 83 -24.71 13.06 -38.33
C SER A 83 -23.64 14.15 -38.16
N ALA A 84 -22.69 14.16 -39.08
CA ALA A 84 -21.67 15.21 -39.17
C ALA A 84 -22.30 16.57 -39.47
N GLY A 85 -21.76 17.62 -38.83
CA GLY A 85 -22.07 19.03 -39.09
C GLY A 85 -20.78 19.83 -39.18
N GLU A 86 -20.71 20.74 -40.15
CA GLU A 86 -19.45 21.27 -40.67
C GLU A 86 -18.83 22.42 -39.84
N GLY A 87 -17.52 22.58 -40.02
CA GLY A 87 -16.93 23.92 -40.20
C GLY A 87 -16.67 24.81 -38.98
N ARG A 88 -15.38 24.94 -38.62
CA ARG A 88 -14.77 26.25 -38.30
C ARG A 88 -13.25 26.24 -38.46
N GLU A 89 -12.71 27.42 -38.71
CA GLU A 89 -11.41 27.61 -39.36
C GLU A 89 -10.21 27.65 -38.40
N ARG A 90 -9.00 27.46 -38.94
CA ARG A 90 -7.75 27.67 -38.23
C ARG A 90 -7.25 29.11 -38.41
N PRO A 91 -6.99 29.90 -37.36
CA PRO A 91 -6.19 31.10 -37.50
C PRO A 91 -4.74 30.74 -37.89
N ARG A 92 -4.13 31.54 -38.77
CA ARG A 92 -2.77 31.31 -39.27
C ARG A 92 -1.71 31.85 -38.31
N CYS A 93 -0.53 31.23 -38.30
CA CYS A 93 0.66 31.81 -37.68
C CYS A 93 1.09 33.07 -38.44
N ALA A 94 1.30 34.17 -37.71
CA ALA A 94 2.11 35.31 -38.12
C ALA A 94 3.33 35.40 -37.18
N GLY A 95 4.40 36.08 -37.60
CA GLY A 95 5.62 36.14 -36.78
C GLY A 95 6.64 37.18 -37.22
N ARG A 96 7.83 37.08 -36.62
CA ARG A 96 9.00 37.98 -36.66
C ARG A 96 8.93 39.19 -35.71
N GLY A 97 9.92 39.22 -34.81
CA GLY A 97 10.38 40.40 -34.07
C GLY A 97 11.78 40.10 -33.51
N ARG A 98 12.81 40.85 -33.93
CA ARG A 98 14.20 40.76 -33.43
C ARG A 98 14.68 42.15 -33.00
N ARG A 99 15.31 42.25 -31.82
CA ARG A 99 16.35 43.22 -31.37
C ARG A 99 16.64 42.88 -29.88
N THR A 100 17.86 42.50 -29.47
CA THR A 100 19.01 43.35 -29.05
C THR A 100 18.66 44.33 -27.91
N GLY A 101 19.39 44.41 -26.80
CA GLY A 101 20.60 43.69 -26.36
C GLY A 101 21.18 44.29 -25.06
N GLN A 102 22.37 43.84 -24.62
CA GLN A 102 23.12 44.32 -23.43
C GLN A 102 22.41 44.12 -22.06
N GLN A 103 23.07 44.23 -20.90
CA GLN A 103 24.37 43.74 -20.36
C GLN A 103 24.41 44.20 -18.89
N GLY A 104 24.84 43.37 -17.95
CA GLY A 104 25.01 43.77 -16.54
C GLY A 104 25.60 42.64 -15.70
N CYS A 105 26.65 42.92 -14.93
CA CYS A 105 27.39 41.92 -14.14
C CYS A 105 27.43 42.36 -12.67
N GLY A 106 27.28 41.42 -11.72
CA GLY A 106 27.03 41.76 -10.30
C GLY A 106 27.22 40.64 -9.27
N ILE A 107 28.41 40.01 -9.26
CA ILE A 107 29.11 39.44 -8.09
C ILE A 107 28.28 38.66 -7.01
N LEU A 108 28.36 37.32 -7.10
CA LEU A 108 28.56 36.32 -6.02
C LEU A 108 27.89 36.48 -4.63
N LYS A 109 27.11 35.46 -4.25
CA LYS A 109 27.16 34.75 -2.95
C LYS A 109 26.74 33.27 -3.14
N PRO A 110 27.08 32.34 -2.22
CA PRO A 110 27.13 30.90 -2.53
C PRO A 110 25.82 30.15 -2.36
N GLU A 111 25.58 29.14 -3.20
CA GLU A 111 24.54 28.12 -3.04
C GLU A 111 25.09 26.86 -2.34
N PRO A 112 24.27 26.13 -1.55
CA PRO A 112 24.62 24.82 -1.02
C PRO A 112 24.41 23.71 -2.06
N CYS A 113 25.43 22.87 -2.29
CA CYS A 113 25.39 21.78 -3.24
C CYS A 113 24.37 20.69 -2.87
N CYS A 114 23.41 20.40 -3.76
CA CYS A 114 22.95 19.02 -4.06
C CYS A 114 22.00 19.00 -5.29
N GLY A 115 22.53 19.31 -6.47
CA GLY A 115 21.77 19.20 -7.72
C GLY A 115 21.62 17.75 -8.17
N LEU A 116 20.43 17.16 -8.02
CA LEU A 116 20.11 15.89 -8.70
C LEU A 116 20.11 16.11 -10.22
N ALA A 117 21.19 15.70 -10.89
CA ALA A 117 21.29 15.72 -12.34
C ALA A 117 20.23 14.79 -12.94
N ALA A 118 19.23 15.38 -13.61
CA ALA A 118 18.12 14.62 -14.19
C ALA A 118 18.57 13.81 -15.42
N VAL A 119 18.94 12.55 -15.19
CA VAL A 119 19.24 11.56 -16.24
C VAL A 119 18.02 11.45 -17.17
N ARG A 120 18.17 11.91 -18.42
CA ARG A 120 17.11 11.88 -19.42
C ARG A 120 17.02 10.51 -20.09
N SER A 121 16.11 9.67 -19.63
CA SER A 121 15.66 8.50 -20.39
C SER A 121 14.48 8.89 -21.29
N GLU A 122 14.75 9.03 -22.60
CA GLU A 122 13.72 9.27 -23.61
C GLU A 122 12.99 7.96 -23.95
N GLY A 123 11.78 7.77 -23.44
CA GLY A 123 11.07 6.50 -23.60
C GLY A 123 9.68 6.40 -22.98
N GLY A 124 9.01 7.52 -22.70
CA GLY A 124 7.68 7.48 -22.09
C GLY A 124 6.94 8.81 -22.11
N ARG A 125 5.70 8.80 -22.61
CA ARG A 125 4.82 9.98 -22.65
C ARG A 125 4.28 10.30 -21.24
N ARG A 126 5.15 10.84 -20.37
CA ARG A 126 4.75 11.38 -19.06
C ARG A 126 3.67 12.45 -19.27
N VAL A 127 2.48 12.21 -18.74
CA VAL A 127 1.47 13.26 -18.57
C VAL A 127 2.10 14.36 -17.72
N ARG A 128 2.06 15.61 -18.19
CA ARG A 128 2.55 16.74 -17.39
C ARG A 128 1.64 16.88 -16.17
N ARG A 129 2.13 16.51 -14.98
CA ARG A 129 1.42 16.71 -13.71
C ARG A 129 1.33 18.22 -13.44
N ASN A 130 0.15 18.73 -13.12
CA ASN A 130 -0.07 20.17 -12.91
C ASN A 130 0.39 20.64 -11.51
N ARG A 131 1.67 20.37 -11.19
CA ARG A 131 2.28 20.53 -9.85
C ARG A 131 2.81 21.93 -9.55
N GLN A 132 2.73 22.89 -10.49
CA GLN A 132 3.34 24.21 -10.34
C GLN A 132 2.38 25.27 -9.76
N GLU A 133 1.13 24.90 -9.46
CA GLU A 133 0.04 25.81 -9.07
C GLU A 133 -0.56 25.45 -7.69
N VAL A 134 0.18 24.70 -6.86
CA VAL A 134 -0.27 24.32 -5.51
C VAL A 134 0.86 24.46 -4.49
N ASP A 135 0.55 25.03 -3.33
CA ASP A 135 1.47 25.08 -2.20
C ASP A 135 1.71 23.67 -1.63
N LEU A 136 2.93 23.44 -1.13
CA LEU A 136 3.39 22.12 -0.69
C LEU A 136 4.14 22.21 0.64
N ASP A 137 3.96 21.19 1.46
CA ASP A 137 4.36 21.08 2.87
C ASP A 137 3.67 22.11 3.78
N VAL A 138 2.41 22.41 3.46
CA VAL A 138 1.56 23.40 4.10
C VAL A 138 0.37 22.77 4.84
N ILE A 139 -0.09 23.46 5.88
CA ILE A 139 -1.36 23.16 6.56
C ILE A 139 -2.33 24.30 6.26
N HIS A 140 -3.37 24.00 5.47
CA HIS A 140 -4.51 24.87 5.29
C HIS A 140 -5.44 24.77 6.51
N THR A 141 -5.97 25.91 6.96
CA THR A 141 -6.90 25.96 8.08
C THR A 141 -8.30 26.29 7.59
N GLY A 142 -9.26 25.40 7.80
CA GLY A 142 -10.64 25.53 7.31
C GLY A 142 -11.36 24.18 7.21
N ASP A 143 -12.59 24.18 6.67
CA ASP A 143 -13.30 22.93 6.36
C ASP A 143 -12.60 22.14 5.23
N CYS A 144 -12.69 20.81 5.30
CA CYS A 144 -12.04 19.96 4.33
C CYS A 144 -12.67 20.05 2.93
N VAL A 145 -13.99 20.15 2.79
CA VAL A 145 -14.67 20.24 1.49
C VAL A 145 -14.39 21.60 0.85
N GLU A 146 -14.47 22.68 1.63
CA GLU A 146 -14.17 24.04 1.18
C GLU A 146 -12.71 24.17 0.68
N VAL A 147 -11.73 23.72 1.47
CA VAL A 147 -10.32 23.77 1.06
C VAL A 147 -10.04 22.80 -0.10
N LEU A 148 -10.61 21.59 -0.10
CA LEU A 148 -10.46 20.66 -1.23
C LEU A 148 -11.06 21.23 -2.52
N ALA A 149 -11.99 22.19 -2.47
CA ALA A 149 -12.52 22.85 -3.67
C ALA A 149 -11.53 23.84 -4.30
N THR A 150 -10.62 24.45 -3.51
CA THR A 150 -9.65 25.44 -4.04
C THR A 150 -8.42 24.82 -4.69
N LEU A 151 -8.07 23.56 -4.35
CA LEU A 151 -6.91 22.87 -4.91
C LEU A 151 -7.07 22.55 -6.42
N PRO A 152 -5.99 22.53 -7.24
CA PRO A 152 -6.08 22.14 -8.66
C PRO A 152 -6.51 20.67 -8.88
N GLU A 153 -7.08 20.35 -10.05
CA GLU A 153 -7.35 18.94 -10.39
C GLU A 153 -6.05 18.15 -10.57
N GLY A 154 -6.02 16.91 -10.07
CA GLY A 154 -4.92 15.98 -10.34
C GLY A 154 -3.56 16.34 -9.73
N CYS A 155 -3.54 17.22 -8.74
CA CYS A 155 -2.33 17.74 -8.11
C CYS A 155 -1.65 16.75 -7.13
N VAL A 156 -2.40 15.80 -6.53
CA VAL A 156 -1.89 14.88 -5.50
C VAL A 156 -1.74 13.44 -5.99
N ASP A 157 -0.81 12.69 -5.41
CA ASP A 157 -0.50 11.30 -5.78
C ASP A 157 -1.09 10.28 -4.80
N LEU A 158 -1.25 10.66 -3.55
CA LEU A 158 -1.98 9.88 -2.54
C LEU A 158 -2.96 10.78 -1.76
N VAL A 159 -4.10 10.21 -1.40
CA VAL A 159 -4.90 10.69 -0.26
C VAL A 159 -4.82 9.67 0.87
N PHE A 160 -4.59 10.11 2.09
CA PHE A 160 -4.92 9.35 3.30
C PHE A 160 -5.96 10.14 4.09
N ALA A 161 -7.08 9.52 4.46
CA ALA A 161 -8.16 10.17 5.17
C ALA A 161 -8.50 9.41 6.47
N ASP A 162 -8.50 10.14 7.58
CA ASP A 162 -8.94 9.70 8.90
C ASP A 162 -10.18 10.49 9.33
N PRO A 163 -11.33 10.30 8.66
CA PRO A 163 -12.54 11.09 8.90
C PRO A 163 -13.08 10.86 10.31
N PRO A 164 -13.95 11.75 10.83
CA PRO A 164 -14.79 11.47 11.98
C PRO A 164 -15.48 10.10 11.89
N TYR A 165 -15.52 9.37 13.01
CA TYR A 165 -16.03 8.01 13.11
C TYR A 165 -17.51 7.95 13.50
N ASN A 166 -18.10 9.04 14.00
CA ASN A 166 -19.49 9.12 14.46
C ASN A 166 -19.80 8.01 15.47
N LEU A 167 -19.05 8.01 16.59
CA LEU A 167 -19.03 6.93 17.57
C LEU A 167 -20.31 6.83 18.42
N GLN A 168 -21.22 7.82 18.33
CA GLN A 168 -22.54 7.84 18.98
C GLN A 168 -22.52 7.47 20.47
N LEU A 169 -21.49 7.93 21.19
CA LEU A 169 -21.25 7.56 22.59
C LEU A 169 -22.38 8.07 23.49
N ARG A 170 -22.89 7.19 24.37
CA ARG A 170 -23.95 7.51 25.33
C ARG A 170 -23.41 7.48 26.77
N GLY A 171 -23.01 8.65 27.25
CA GLY A 171 -22.55 8.87 28.63
C GLY A 171 -21.14 8.35 28.92
N GLY A 172 -20.70 8.54 30.17
CA GLY A 172 -19.34 8.21 30.61
C GLY A 172 -19.11 6.70 30.77
N LEU A 173 -17.97 6.22 30.27
CA LEU A 173 -17.46 4.88 30.54
C LEU A 173 -16.47 4.93 31.73
N HIS A 174 -16.56 3.94 32.62
CA HIS A 174 -15.64 3.74 33.73
C HIS A 174 -15.00 2.35 33.63
N ARG A 175 -13.78 2.23 34.16
CA ARG A 175 -13.04 0.96 34.29
C ARG A 175 -13.43 0.23 35.58
N PRO A 176 -12.98 -1.04 35.79
CA PRO A 176 -13.17 -1.77 37.05
C PRO A 176 -12.48 -1.11 38.25
N ASP A 177 -11.42 -0.34 38.03
CA ASP A 177 -10.73 0.49 39.04
C ASP A 177 -11.48 1.81 39.37
N LEU A 178 -12.72 1.95 38.90
CA LEU A 178 -13.59 3.13 38.96
C LEU A 178 -13.07 4.38 38.23
N SER A 179 -11.89 4.36 37.60
CA SER A 179 -11.41 5.51 36.81
C SER A 179 -12.25 5.75 35.55
N ARG A 180 -12.56 7.01 35.26
CA ARG A 180 -13.26 7.41 34.03
C ARG A 180 -12.36 7.16 32.82
N VAL A 181 -12.93 6.59 31.77
CA VAL A 181 -12.29 6.47 30.46
C VAL A 181 -12.41 7.82 29.75
N ASP A 182 -11.24 8.40 29.48
CA ASP A 182 -11.04 9.53 28.58
C ASP A 182 -11.33 9.09 27.13
N ALA A 183 -12.52 9.44 26.66
CA ALA A 183 -13.16 8.94 25.43
C ALA A 183 -12.97 9.92 24.26
N VAL A 184 -13.75 9.76 23.19
CA VAL A 184 -13.85 10.75 22.10
C VAL A 184 -15.24 11.37 22.19
N ASP A 185 -15.37 12.45 22.95
CA ASP A 185 -16.57 13.28 23.08
C ASP A 185 -16.38 14.69 22.45
N ASP A 186 -15.35 14.84 21.62
CA ASP A 186 -15.08 16.02 20.79
C ASP A 186 -16.23 16.34 19.83
N ALA A 187 -16.62 17.62 19.73
CA ALA A 187 -17.75 18.06 18.91
C ALA A 187 -17.61 17.84 17.39
N TRP A 188 -16.42 17.48 16.88
CA TRP A 188 -16.22 17.10 15.48
C TRP A 188 -16.70 15.68 15.15
N ASP A 189 -16.93 14.82 16.14
CA ASP A 189 -17.43 13.44 15.93
C ASP A 189 -18.97 13.33 16.02
N HIS A 190 -19.68 14.44 16.25
CA HIS A 190 -21.13 14.46 16.47
C HIS A 190 -21.90 14.86 15.20
N PHE A 191 -22.75 13.95 14.71
CA PHE A 191 -23.66 14.15 13.57
C PHE A 191 -25.10 13.89 14.02
N GLY A 192 -26.05 14.72 13.58
CA GLY A 192 -27.46 14.58 13.90
C GLY A 192 -28.15 13.39 13.23
N SER A 193 -27.61 12.87 12.13
CA SER A 193 -28.11 11.65 11.47
C SER A 193 -27.07 10.93 10.61
N PHE A 194 -27.34 9.66 10.27
CA PHE A 194 -26.56 8.96 9.24
C PHE A 194 -26.68 9.62 7.86
N THR A 195 -27.83 10.20 7.50
CA THR A 195 -28.04 10.91 6.23
C THR A 195 -27.15 12.15 6.10
N GLU A 196 -26.90 12.82 7.22
CA GLU A 196 -25.97 13.96 7.31
C GLU A 196 -24.52 13.50 7.19
N TYR A 197 -24.14 12.45 7.93
CA TYR A 197 -22.82 11.82 7.81
C TYR A 197 -22.53 11.34 6.38
N ASP A 198 -23.54 10.80 5.68
CA ASP A 198 -23.43 10.34 4.30
C ASP A 198 -23.25 11.50 3.31
N ARG A 199 -23.97 12.61 3.51
CA ARG A 199 -23.82 13.82 2.68
C ARG A 199 -22.40 14.40 2.82
N PHE A 200 -21.91 14.50 4.05
CA PHE A 200 -20.54 14.90 4.36
C PHE A 200 -19.52 13.94 3.72
N THR A 201 -19.72 12.63 3.91
CA THR A 201 -18.84 11.58 3.39
C THR A 201 -18.75 11.60 1.87
N ARG A 202 -19.89 11.78 1.18
CA ARG A 202 -19.94 11.94 -0.27
C ARG A 202 -19.17 13.17 -0.73
N ALA A 203 -19.40 14.33 -0.11
CA ALA A 203 -18.79 15.59 -0.52
C ALA A 203 -17.26 15.56 -0.47
N TRP A 204 -16.66 15.09 0.63
CA TRP A 204 -15.20 15.03 0.72
C TRP A 204 -14.61 13.91 -0.16
N LEU A 205 -15.30 12.79 -0.37
CA LEU A 205 -14.86 11.73 -1.30
C LEU A 205 -14.86 12.22 -2.76
N GLU A 206 -15.90 12.94 -3.19
CA GLU A 206 -16.00 13.51 -4.54
C GLU A 206 -14.92 14.58 -4.77
N ALA A 207 -14.67 15.44 -3.77
CA ALA A 207 -13.59 16.43 -3.81
C ALA A 207 -12.18 15.77 -3.84
N CYS A 208 -11.93 14.76 -3.00
CA CYS A 208 -10.71 13.94 -3.05
C CYS A 208 -10.51 13.24 -4.41
N ARG A 209 -11.59 12.74 -5.03
CA ARG A 209 -11.56 12.11 -6.35
C ARG A 209 -11.22 13.10 -7.48
N ARG A 210 -11.45 14.40 -7.29
CA ARG A 210 -11.05 15.46 -8.22
C ARG A 210 -9.55 15.76 -8.10
N VAL A 211 -9.04 16.01 -6.90
CA VAL A 211 -7.63 16.41 -6.70
C VAL A 211 -6.62 15.28 -6.94
N LEU A 212 -7.04 14.00 -6.87
CA LEU A 212 -6.19 12.84 -7.18
C LEU A 212 -5.73 12.80 -8.65
N SER A 213 -4.43 12.63 -8.86
CA SER A 213 -3.84 12.45 -10.20
C SER A 213 -4.39 11.19 -10.90
N PRO A 214 -4.30 11.09 -12.24
CA PRO A 214 -4.76 9.91 -13.00
C PRO A 214 -4.07 8.58 -12.62
N THR A 215 -3.01 8.62 -11.82
CA THR A 215 -2.29 7.46 -11.27
C THR A 215 -2.41 7.32 -9.76
N GLY A 216 -3.12 8.23 -9.08
CA GLY A 216 -3.18 8.29 -7.63
C GLY A 216 -4.04 7.20 -6.99
N THR A 217 -3.89 7.04 -5.68
CA THR A 217 -4.77 6.17 -4.87
C THR A 217 -5.17 6.83 -3.56
N LEU A 218 -6.24 6.34 -2.97
CA LEU A 218 -6.86 6.84 -1.75
C LEU A 218 -6.89 5.74 -0.70
N TRP A 219 -6.50 6.07 0.52
CA TRP A 219 -6.65 5.27 1.72
C TRP A 219 -7.64 5.97 2.65
N VAL A 220 -8.61 5.24 3.19
CA VAL A 220 -9.49 5.73 4.26
C VAL A 220 -9.46 4.73 5.41
N ILE A 221 -9.47 5.21 6.65
CA ILE A 221 -9.58 4.37 7.85
C ILE A 221 -10.90 4.59 8.58
N GLY A 222 -11.39 3.55 9.26
CA GLY A 222 -12.60 3.63 10.07
C GLY A 222 -12.80 2.44 11.01
N THR A 223 -13.86 2.51 11.80
CA THR A 223 -14.39 1.39 12.61
C THR A 223 -15.73 0.93 12.07
N TYR A 224 -16.31 -0.13 12.64
CA TYR A 224 -17.64 -0.63 12.27
C TYR A 224 -18.77 0.43 12.34
N HIS A 225 -18.58 1.54 13.08
CA HIS A 225 -19.53 2.66 13.13
C HIS A 225 -19.67 3.38 11.77
N ASN A 226 -18.58 3.54 11.01
CA ASN A 226 -18.56 4.32 9.78
C ASN A 226 -18.04 3.59 8.53
N ILE A 227 -17.10 2.64 8.65
CA ILE A 227 -16.33 2.16 7.50
C ILE A 227 -17.18 1.46 6.43
N HIS A 228 -18.30 0.83 6.81
CA HIS A 228 -19.25 0.23 5.88
C HIS A 228 -20.00 1.31 5.05
N ARG A 229 -20.33 2.44 5.67
CA ARG A 229 -20.98 3.59 5.00
C ARG A 229 -19.99 4.27 4.05
N VAL A 230 -18.79 4.54 4.55
CA VAL A 230 -17.67 5.10 3.78
C VAL A 230 -17.34 4.22 2.58
N GLY A 231 -17.24 2.90 2.76
CA GLY A 231 -16.95 1.95 1.68
C GLY A 231 -17.99 1.95 0.57
N ALA A 232 -19.29 1.91 0.92
CA ALA A 232 -20.37 1.98 -0.06
C ALA A 232 -20.34 3.30 -0.86
N ILE A 233 -20.28 4.44 -0.16
CA ILE A 233 -20.25 5.77 -0.81
C ILE A 233 -19.00 5.93 -1.68
N LEU A 234 -17.85 5.41 -1.25
CA LEU A 234 -16.61 5.39 -2.04
C LEU A 234 -16.78 4.64 -3.38
N GLN A 235 -17.51 3.53 -3.39
CA GLN A 235 -17.84 2.80 -4.62
C GLN A 235 -18.86 3.57 -5.49
N ASP A 236 -19.91 4.15 -4.90
CA ASP A 236 -20.90 4.99 -5.61
C ASP A 236 -20.25 6.21 -6.29
N VAL A 237 -19.28 6.84 -5.62
CA VAL A 237 -18.49 7.98 -6.11
C VAL A 237 -17.55 7.54 -7.25
N GLY A 238 -17.42 6.24 -7.52
CA GLY A 238 -16.73 5.67 -8.67
C GLY A 238 -15.24 5.46 -8.46
N PHE A 239 -14.79 5.31 -7.21
CA PHE A 239 -13.50 4.67 -6.92
C PHE A 239 -13.58 3.16 -7.13
N TRP A 240 -12.45 2.50 -7.29
CA TRP A 240 -12.35 1.04 -7.32
C TRP A 240 -11.47 0.54 -6.18
N ILE A 241 -12.04 -0.23 -5.25
CA ILE A 241 -11.33 -0.83 -4.12
C ILE A 241 -10.31 -1.87 -4.64
N LEU A 242 -9.09 -1.80 -4.12
CA LEU A 242 -8.00 -2.73 -4.41
C LEU A 242 -7.87 -3.76 -3.29
N ASN A 243 -7.88 -3.30 -2.03
CA ASN A 243 -7.90 -4.13 -0.83
C ASN A 243 -8.58 -3.38 0.31
N ASP A 244 -9.32 -4.11 1.16
CA ASP A 244 -9.44 -3.77 2.56
C ASP A 244 -8.22 -4.32 3.35
N VAL A 245 -7.89 -3.65 4.45
CA VAL A 245 -6.74 -3.98 5.30
C VAL A 245 -7.13 -3.80 6.76
N ALA A 246 -7.01 -4.85 7.57
CA ALA A 246 -7.26 -4.80 9.00
C ALA A 246 -6.00 -4.35 9.75
N TRP A 247 -6.01 -3.15 10.34
CA TRP A 247 -5.05 -2.79 11.38
C TRP A 247 -5.41 -3.54 12.66
N VAL A 248 -4.70 -4.64 12.92
CA VAL A 248 -4.80 -5.39 14.17
C VAL A 248 -4.01 -4.65 15.24
N LYS A 249 -4.70 -4.14 16.26
CA LYS A 249 -4.09 -3.40 17.36
C LYS A 249 -3.33 -4.39 18.25
N ALA A 250 -2.03 -4.19 18.43
CA ALA A 250 -1.21 -5.10 19.24
C ALA A 250 -1.53 -5.02 20.75
N ASN A 251 -2.04 -3.88 21.21
CA ASN A 251 -2.33 -3.50 22.59
C ASN A 251 -3.64 -2.69 22.70
N PRO A 252 -4.80 -3.27 22.34
CA PRO A 252 -6.09 -2.56 22.35
C PRO A 252 -6.58 -2.30 23.78
N MET A 253 -7.46 -1.31 23.96
CA MET A 253 -8.19 -1.13 25.20
C MET A 253 -9.19 -2.30 25.37
N PRO A 254 -9.18 -3.03 26.50
CA PRO A 254 -10.07 -4.18 26.70
C PRO A 254 -11.53 -3.74 26.90
N GLN A 255 -12.47 -4.65 26.62
CA GLN A 255 -13.89 -4.44 26.87
C GLN A 255 -14.22 -4.66 28.36
N PHE A 256 -14.26 -3.58 29.15
CA PHE A 256 -14.46 -3.64 30.60
C PHE A 256 -15.82 -4.21 31.05
N ARG A 257 -16.88 -4.15 30.21
CA ARG A 257 -18.23 -4.57 30.59
C ARG A 257 -18.60 -6.00 30.18
N GLY A 258 -17.74 -6.74 29.49
CA GLY A 258 -18.02 -8.12 29.01
C GLY A 258 -19.12 -8.27 27.93
N VAL A 259 -19.90 -7.23 27.63
CA VAL A 259 -21.09 -7.27 26.76
C VAL A 259 -20.83 -7.42 25.25
N ARG A 260 -19.57 -7.35 24.79
CA ARG A 260 -19.16 -7.46 23.38
C ARG A 260 -17.72 -8.01 23.30
N PHE A 261 -17.30 -8.44 22.11
CA PHE A 261 -15.88 -8.66 21.83
C PHE A 261 -15.05 -7.38 22.01
N CYS A 262 -13.75 -7.54 22.28
CA CYS A 262 -12.80 -6.44 22.35
C CYS A 262 -12.63 -5.78 20.97
N ASN A 263 -12.62 -4.44 20.89
CA ASN A 263 -12.45 -3.70 19.64
C ASN A 263 -10.97 -3.66 19.20
N ALA A 264 -10.44 -4.83 18.85
CA ALA A 264 -9.02 -5.09 18.64
C ALA A 264 -8.49 -4.75 17.24
N HIS A 265 -9.31 -4.16 16.36
CA HIS A 265 -8.86 -3.72 15.05
C HIS A 265 -9.50 -2.39 14.59
N GLU A 266 -9.03 -1.88 13.46
CA GLU A 266 -9.65 -0.84 12.63
C GLU A 266 -9.48 -1.26 11.16
N THR A 267 -10.38 -0.84 10.29
CA THR A 267 -10.39 -1.25 8.87
C THR A 267 -9.97 -0.09 8.00
N LEU A 268 -9.00 -0.33 7.12
CA LEU A 268 -8.58 0.57 6.07
C LEU A 268 -9.12 0.09 4.73
N ILE A 269 -9.52 1.02 3.86
CA ILE A 269 -9.89 0.74 2.46
C ILE A 269 -8.87 1.45 1.56
N TRP A 270 -8.21 0.68 0.69
CA TRP A 270 -7.34 1.20 -0.37
C TRP A 270 -8.06 1.15 -1.71
N ALA A 271 -8.12 2.27 -2.42
CA ALA A 271 -8.82 2.37 -3.69
C ALA A 271 -8.08 3.23 -4.74
N LYS A 272 -8.28 2.90 -6.02
CA LYS A 272 -7.83 3.71 -7.17
C LYS A 272 -8.95 4.63 -7.68
N ARG A 273 -8.59 5.78 -8.28
CA ARG A 273 -9.51 6.88 -8.70
C ARG A 273 -10.68 6.43 -9.58
N SER A 274 -10.50 5.36 -10.36
CA SER A 274 -11.59 4.70 -11.10
C SER A 274 -11.28 3.25 -11.49
N ALA A 275 -12.30 2.48 -11.85
CA ALA A 275 -12.14 1.13 -12.42
C ALA A 275 -11.23 1.11 -13.65
N ALA A 276 -11.35 2.12 -14.52
CA ALA A 276 -10.58 2.28 -15.76
C ALA A 276 -9.10 2.67 -15.54
N GLN A 277 -8.71 3.12 -14.35
CA GLN A 277 -7.31 3.44 -14.04
C GLN A 277 -6.44 2.18 -14.12
N SER A 278 -5.55 2.13 -15.11
CA SER A 278 -4.70 0.97 -15.42
C SER A 278 -3.34 0.97 -14.70
N ARG A 279 -2.98 2.07 -14.01
CA ARG A 279 -1.71 2.22 -13.28
C ARG A 279 -1.90 2.94 -11.95
N TYR A 280 -1.23 2.44 -10.93
CA TYR A 280 -1.10 3.05 -9.60
C TYR A 280 0.25 2.63 -9.00
N THR A 281 0.76 3.38 -8.02
CA THR A 281 1.98 3.02 -7.31
C THR A 281 1.69 1.89 -6.33
N PHE A 282 2.40 0.76 -6.46
CA PHE A 282 2.42 -0.31 -5.47
C PHE A 282 3.80 -0.96 -5.43
N ASN A 283 4.54 -0.69 -4.36
CA ASN A 283 5.95 -1.06 -4.21
C ASN A 283 6.10 -2.51 -3.70
N TYR A 284 5.48 -3.47 -4.41
CA TYR A 284 5.39 -4.88 -4.01
C TYR A 284 6.75 -5.48 -3.58
N LYS A 285 7.80 -5.28 -4.38
CA LYS A 285 9.16 -5.77 -4.03
C LYS A 285 9.67 -5.20 -2.70
N ARG A 286 9.45 -3.91 -2.44
CA ARG A 286 9.86 -3.23 -1.19
C ARG A 286 9.11 -3.81 0.02
N LEU A 287 7.79 -4.02 -0.12
CA LEU A 287 6.96 -4.60 0.94
C LEU A 287 7.28 -6.07 1.21
N LYS A 288 7.63 -6.83 0.17
CA LYS A 288 8.06 -8.23 0.28
C LYS A 288 9.41 -8.33 1.00
N ALA A 289 10.42 -7.58 0.55
CA ALA A 289 11.74 -7.57 1.18
C ALA A 289 11.70 -7.07 2.64
N ALA A 290 10.89 -6.03 2.92
CA ALA A 290 10.66 -5.51 4.28
C ALA A 290 9.79 -6.42 5.18
N ASN A 291 9.48 -7.64 4.72
CA ASN A 291 8.66 -8.65 5.39
C ASN A 291 9.30 -10.04 5.16
N GLU A 292 10.62 -10.11 5.29
CA GLU A 292 11.43 -11.36 5.24
C GLU A 292 11.23 -12.17 3.95
N ASP A 293 11.13 -11.46 2.83
CA ASP A 293 10.81 -12.01 1.50
C ASP A 293 9.48 -12.79 1.42
N LEU A 294 8.59 -12.58 2.39
CA LEU A 294 7.19 -13.04 2.33
C LEU A 294 6.28 -11.90 1.87
N GLN A 295 5.23 -12.23 1.12
CA GLN A 295 4.25 -11.24 0.67
C GLN A 295 3.53 -10.60 1.86
N MET A 296 3.56 -9.25 1.92
CA MET A 296 2.77 -8.46 2.87
C MET A 296 1.28 -8.80 2.72
N ARG A 297 0.65 -9.19 3.83
CA ARG A 297 -0.78 -9.55 3.91
C ARG A 297 -1.66 -8.32 4.19
N SER A 298 -2.98 -8.51 4.21
CA SER A 298 -3.98 -7.49 4.58
C SER A 298 -4.24 -7.36 6.09
N ASP A 299 -3.63 -8.19 6.94
CA ASP A 299 -3.71 -8.10 8.40
C ASP A 299 -2.42 -7.52 9.00
N TRP A 300 -2.47 -6.26 9.42
CA TRP A 300 -1.31 -5.49 9.89
C TRP A 300 -1.32 -5.35 11.41
N ARG A 301 -0.55 -6.21 12.10
CA ARG A 301 -0.34 -6.09 13.55
C ARG A 301 0.58 -4.90 13.87
N ILE A 302 0.02 -3.83 14.44
CA ILE A 302 0.74 -2.57 14.79
C ILE A 302 0.20 -2.07 16.14
N PRO A 303 1.04 -1.58 17.07
CA PRO A 303 0.59 -1.01 18.34
C PRO A 303 -0.17 0.32 18.19
N LEU A 304 -0.93 0.71 19.21
CA LEU A 304 -1.53 2.04 19.35
C LEU A 304 -0.45 3.12 19.55
N CYS A 305 -0.75 4.35 19.11
CA CYS A 305 0.08 5.52 19.38
C CYS A 305 0.12 5.83 20.90
N GLN A 306 1.28 5.56 21.51
CA GLN A 306 1.58 5.62 22.94
C GLN A 306 3.03 6.09 23.15
N GLY A 307 3.45 6.24 24.42
CA GLY A 307 4.80 6.72 24.75
C GLY A 307 5.05 8.14 24.24
N GLU A 308 6.29 8.40 23.81
CA GLU A 308 6.77 9.69 23.30
C GLU A 308 6.12 10.09 21.96
N GLU A 309 5.66 9.12 21.15
CA GLU A 309 4.98 9.42 19.87
C GLU A 309 3.64 10.14 20.09
N ARG A 310 3.01 9.92 21.25
CA ARG A 310 1.67 10.44 21.56
C ARG A 310 1.76 11.86 22.09
N LEU A 311 1.32 12.84 21.29
CA LEU A 311 1.42 14.25 21.66
C LEU A 311 0.63 14.58 22.93
N ARG A 312 1.26 15.34 23.81
CA ARG A 312 0.72 15.81 25.10
C ARG A 312 0.97 17.30 25.29
N ASP A 313 0.03 17.94 25.96
CA ASP A 313 0.14 19.32 26.44
C ASP A 313 -0.28 19.38 27.93
N ALA A 314 -0.35 20.59 28.49
CA ALA A 314 -0.75 20.78 29.89
C ALA A 314 -2.17 20.27 30.23
N GLY A 315 -3.04 20.08 29.21
CA GLY A 315 -4.37 19.49 29.35
C GLY A 315 -4.41 17.96 29.18
N GLY A 316 -3.27 17.29 29.02
CA GLY A 316 -3.18 15.84 28.86
C GLY A 316 -2.87 15.42 27.44
N LYS A 317 -3.82 14.78 26.74
CA LYS A 317 -3.65 14.41 25.32
C LYS A 317 -3.94 15.63 24.44
N VAL A 318 -3.13 15.86 23.39
CA VAL A 318 -3.43 16.89 22.39
C VAL A 318 -4.58 16.48 21.47
N HIS A 319 -4.64 15.20 21.09
CA HIS A 319 -5.61 14.67 20.12
C HIS A 319 -6.14 13.30 20.56
N SER A 320 -7.45 13.12 20.52
CA SER A 320 -8.16 11.94 21.04
C SER A 320 -7.87 10.68 20.22
N THR A 321 -7.82 10.81 18.89
CA THR A 321 -7.73 9.71 17.92
C THR A 321 -6.38 9.56 17.19
N GLN A 322 -5.29 10.20 17.65
CA GLN A 322 -3.97 10.20 16.97
C GLN A 322 -3.53 8.79 16.52
N LYS A 323 -3.37 8.62 15.20
CA LYS A 323 -2.91 7.38 14.57
C LYS A 323 -1.39 7.20 14.67
N PRO A 324 -0.88 5.95 14.79
CA PRO A 324 0.54 5.66 14.95
C PRO A 324 1.34 5.90 13.66
N GLU A 325 2.54 6.47 13.77
CA GLU A 325 3.43 6.72 12.63
C GLU A 325 3.80 5.45 11.85
N ALA A 326 3.86 4.30 12.53
CA ALA A 326 4.16 3.01 11.90
C ALA A 326 3.12 2.58 10.84
N LEU A 327 1.84 2.94 11.03
CA LEU A 327 0.76 2.64 10.09
C LEU A 327 0.93 3.48 8.81
N LEU A 328 1.05 4.80 8.97
CA LEU A 328 1.30 5.72 7.86
C LEU A 328 2.61 5.41 7.13
N ARG A 329 3.67 5.01 7.85
CA ARG A 329 4.95 4.61 7.26
C ARG A 329 4.80 3.42 6.31
N ARG A 330 3.98 2.43 6.67
CA ARG A 330 3.67 1.27 5.82
C ARG A 330 2.87 1.69 4.58
N ILE A 331 1.86 2.54 4.74
CA ILE A 331 1.03 3.07 3.64
C ILE A 331 1.87 3.88 2.64
N LEU A 332 2.68 4.83 3.11
CA LEU A 332 3.51 5.66 2.22
C LEU A 332 4.62 4.85 1.55
N ALA A 333 5.24 3.90 2.26
CA ALA A 333 6.21 2.98 1.65
C ALA A 333 5.58 2.05 0.59
N ALA A 334 4.32 1.66 0.79
CA ALA A 334 3.56 0.84 -0.16
C ALA A 334 3.16 1.61 -1.43
N CYS A 335 2.57 2.80 -1.27
CA CYS A 335 1.76 3.45 -2.32
C CYS A 335 2.32 4.79 -2.84
N THR A 336 3.54 5.20 -2.42
CA THR A 336 4.17 6.46 -2.90
C THR A 336 5.67 6.29 -3.14
N ASN A 337 6.25 7.20 -3.92
CA ASN A 337 7.68 7.34 -4.14
C ASN A 337 8.20 8.63 -3.47
N PRO A 338 9.53 8.79 -3.25
CA PRO A 338 10.10 10.09 -2.90
C PRO A 338 9.66 11.16 -3.92
N GLY A 339 9.28 12.35 -3.43
CA GLY A 339 8.77 13.42 -4.29
C GLY A 339 7.36 13.22 -4.88
N ASP A 340 6.61 12.19 -4.48
CA ASP A 340 5.14 12.16 -4.64
C ASP A 340 4.46 13.03 -3.56
N VAL A 341 3.25 13.53 -3.86
CA VAL A 341 2.48 14.43 -2.98
C VAL A 341 1.39 13.65 -2.23
N VAL A 342 1.38 13.76 -0.91
CA VAL A 342 0.39 13.13 -0.01
C VAL A 342 -0.54 14.18 0.57
N LEU A 343 -1.83 14.09 0.24
CA LEU A 343 -2.88 14.90 0.85
C LEU A 343 -3.53 14.14 2.00
N ASP A 344 -3.84 14.88 3.06
CA ASP A 344 -4.65 14.40 4.18
C ASP A 344 -5.68 15.49 4.57
N PRO A 345 -6.98 15.26 4.32
CA PRO A 345 -8.05 16.22 4.59
C PRO A 345 -8.52 16.24 6.05
N PHE A 346 -7.98 15.39 6.92
CA PHE A 346 -8.34 15.25 8.33
C PHE A 346 -7.07 15.19 9.19
N PHE A 347 -6.22 16.22 9.04
CA PHE A 347 -4.81 16.15 9.37
C PHE A 347 -4.51 16.02 10.87
N GLY A 348 -5.39 16.55 11.73
CA GLY A 348 -5.31 16.45 13.18
C GLY A 348 -3.94 16.88 13.74
N SER A 349 -3.34 15.99 14.52
CA SER A 349 -1.97 16.15 15.07
C SER A 349 -0.83 15.92 14.07
N GLY A 350 -1.11 15.95 12.76
CA GLY A 350 -0.12 15.98 11.68
C GLY A 350 0.68 14.69 11.46
N THR A 351 0.15 13.51 11.85
CA THR A 351 0.87 12.22 11.66
C THR A 351 1.26 12.01 10.19
N THR A 352 0.36 12.28 9.24
CA THR A 352 0.63 12.06 7.81
C THR A 352 1.74 12.96 7.28
N GLY A 353 1.73 14.27 7.60
CA GLY A 353 2.80 15.19 7.20
C GLY A 353 4.13 14.90 7.89
N ALA A 354 4.11 14.49 9.16
CA ALA A 354 5.32 14.10 9.90
C ALA A 354 6.00 12.87 9.26
N VAL A 355 5.22 11.86 8.85
CA VAL A 355 5.75 10.67 8.18
C VAL A 355 6.12 10.97 6.71
N ALA A 356 5.33 11.78 5.99
CA ALA A 356 5.63 12.19 4.62
C ALA A 356 6.96 12.94 4.54
N LYS A 357 7.16 13.98 5.37
CA LYS A 357 8.43 14.72 5.49
C LYS A 357 9.59 13.79 5.84
N ARG A 358 9.42 12.87 6.80
CA ARG A 358 10.48 11.92 7.18
C ARG A 358 10.85 10.97 6.04
N LEU A 359 9.89 10.62 5.17
CA LEU A 359 10.09 9.76 4.01
C LEU A 359 10.35 10.54 2.70
N GLY A 360 10.65 11.85 2.75
CA GLY A 360 10.93 12.65 1.54
C GLY A 360 9.77 12.71 0.54
N ARG A 361 8.53 12.60 1.02
CA ARG A 361 7.30 12.90 0.25
C ARG A 361 6.92 14.35 0.53
N ARG A 362 6.36 15.04 -0.47
CA ARG A 362 5.70 16.33 -0.26
C ARG A 362 4.32 16.08 0.34
N TRP A 363 3.75 17.03 1.06
CA TRP A 363 2.43 16.83 1.68
C TRP A 363 1.55 18.08 1.69
N ILE A 364 0.24 17.87 1.83
CA ILE A 364 -0.77 18.92 2.03
C ILE A 364 -1.66 18.44 3.18
N GLY A 365 -1.74 19.22 4.26
CA GLY A 365 -2.65 18.97 5.37
C GLY A 365 -3.83 19.94 5.37
N ILE A 366 -5.02 19.46 5.70
CA ILE A 366 -6.18 20.30 5.99
C ILE A 366 -6.67 19.98 7.40
N GLU A 367 -6.84 21.00 8.23
CA GLU A 367 -7.36 20.88 9.59
C GLU A 367 -8.15 22.13 9.98
N ARG A 368 -9.30 21.96 10.63
CA ARG A 368 -10.17 23.06 11.04
C ARG A 368 -9.83 23.59 12.44
N GLU A 369 -9.38 22.72 13.36
CA GLU A 369 -9.20 23.04 14.78
C GLU A 369 -7.82 23.70 15.05
N PRO A 370 -7.75 24.97 15.48
CA PRO A 370 -6.48 25.68 15.61
C PRO A 370 -5.47 25.05 16.59
N ARG A 371 -5.95 24.39 17.65
CA ARG A 371 -5.12 23.63 18.60
C ARG A 371 -4.37 22.48 17.91
N TYR A 372 -5.05 21.76 17.02
CA TYR A 372 -4.47 20.65 16.28
C TYR A 372 -3.48 21.17 15.22
N VAL A 373 -3.83 22.24 14.49
CA VAL A 373 -2.93 22.94 13.56
C VAL A 373 -1.62 23.35 14.24
N GLN A 374 -1.68 23.97 15.43
CA GLN A 374 -0.49 24.41 16.17
C GLN A 374 0.42 23.24 16.53
N ALA A 375 -0.14 22.15 17.08
CA ALA A 375 0.61 20.96 17.45
C ALA A 375 1.21 20.25 16.23
N ALA A 376 0.47 20.18 15.12
CA ALA A 376 0.96 19.63 13.86
C ALA A 376 2.15 20.45 13.30
N ARG A 377 2.08 21.79 13.33
CA ARG A 377 3.22 22.65 12.93
C ARG A 377 4.46 22.38 13.77
N GLN A 378 4.33 22.33 15.09
CA GLN A 378 5.44 22.06 16.02
C GLN A 378 6.04 20.66 15.82
N ARG A 379 5.20 19.63 15.71
CA ARG A 379 5.63 18.24 15.45
C ARG A 379 6.40 18.15 14.14
N ILE A 380 5.85 18.70 13.06
CA ILE A 380 6.43 18.58 11.71
C ILE A 380 7.70 19.43 11.58
N SER A 381 7.82 20.57 12.25
CA SER A 381 9.07 21.34 12.28
C SER A 381 10.21 20.52 12.89
N ALA A 382 9.95 19.78 13.97
CA ALA A 382 10.93 18.92 14.65
C ALA A 382 11.32 17.63 13.88
N VAL A 383 10.57 17.25 12.83
CA VAL A 383 10.94 16.08 12.02
C VAL A 383 12.18 16.37 11.17
N VAL A 384 13.25 15.61 11.41
CA VAL A 384 14.39 15.48 10.51
C VAL A 384 14.00 14.52 9.34
N PRO A 385 14.20 14.89 8.07
CA PRO A 385 14.06 13.97 6.93
C PRO A 385 15.06 12.80 7.01
N ALA A 386 14.70 11.63 6.51
CA ALA A 386 15.67 10.54 6.35
C ALA A 386 16.72 10.88 5.26
N PRO A 387 17.96 10.39 5.39
CA PRO A 387 19.01 10.58 4.37
C PRO A 387 18.63 9.90 3.05
N CYS A 388 19.18 10.37 1.93
CA CYS A 388 18.74 9.98 0.58
C CYS A 388 18.84 8.47 0.34
N GLU A 389 19.91 7.86 0.84
CA GLU A 389 20.24 6.44 0.81
C GLU A 389 19.18 5.57 1.54
N ALA A 390 18.44 6.15 2.49
CA ALA A 390 17.32 5.50 3.18
C ALA A 390 15.95 5.77 2.52
N LEU A 391 15.90 6.70 1.56
CA LEU A 391 14.69 7.02 0.78
C LEU A 391 14.59 6.21 -0.51
N ASP A 392 15.72 5.70 -1.01
CA ASP A 392 15.84 4.98 -2.26
C ASP A 392 14.80 3.85 -2.44
N LEU A 393 14.53 3.58 -3.71
CA LEU A 393 13.62 2.55 -4.15
C LEU A 393 14.43 1.45 -4.85
N PRO A 394 14.03 0.17 -4.72
CA PRO A 394 14.62 -0.88 -5.54
C PRO A 394 14.44 -0.52 -7.01
N GLU A 395 15.49 -0.73 -7.80
CA GLU A 395 15.58 -0.24 -9.18
C GLU A 395 14.35 -0.62 -10.04
N PRO A 396 13.98 0.26 -11.00
CA PRO A 396 12.94 -0.07 -11.97
C PRO A 396 13.28 -1.39 -12.68
N PRO A 397 12.27 -2.19 -13.08
CA PRO A 397 12.52 -3.45 -13.77
C PRO A 397 13.39 -3.21 -15.02
N PRO A 398 14.48 -3.97 -15.21
CA PRO A 398 15.48 -3.67 -16.25
C PRO A 398 14.85 -3.72 -17.64
N THR A 399 15.32 -2.82 -18.52
CA THR A 399 14.76 -2.57 -19.85
C THR A 399 14.48 -3.86 -20.62
N ARG A 400 13.30 -3.91 -21.25
CA ARG A 400 12.80 -5.10 -21.94
C ARG A 400 13.66 -5.40 -23.18
N VAL A 401 14.50 -6.42 -23.08
CA VAL A 401 15.12 -7.08 -24.24
C VAL A 401 14.12 -8.09 -24.83
N PRO A 402 13.70 -7.97 -26.10
CA PRO A 402 12.91 -8.99 -26.79
C PRO A 402 13.80 -10.16 -27.25
N PHE A 403 13.22 -11.33 -27.54
CA PHE A 403 13.99 -12.49 -27.98
C PHE A 403 14.69 -12.29 -29.34
N VAL A 404 14.08 -11.54 -30.26
CA VAL A 404 14.69 -11.21 -31.56
C VAL A 404 16.05 -10.52 -31.40
N SER A 405 16.26 -9.73 -30.34
CA SER A 405 17.55 -9.09 -30.10
C SER A 405 18.68 -10.03 -29.65
N LEU A 406 18.39 -11.31 -29.38
CA LEU A 406 19.44 -12.32 -29.26
C LEU A 406 19.89 -12.82 -30.65
N LEU A 407 19.02 -12.82 -31.66
CA LEU A 407 19.39 -13.06 -33.07
C LEU A 407 20.14 -11.84 -33.64
N GLU A 408 19.59 -10.64 -33.46
CA GLU A 408 20.19 -9.37 -33.97
C GLU A 408 21.62 -9.14 -33.43
N LEU A 409 21.91 -9.62 -32.21
CA LEU A 409 23.24 -9.56 -31.59
C LEU A 409 24.12 -10.78 -31.85
N GLY A 410 23.67 -11.79 -32.61
CA GLY A 410 24.41 -13.04 -32.84
C GLY A 410 24.68 -13.86 -31.56
N LEU A 411 23.79 -13.77 -30.58
CA LEU A 411 23.83 -14.55 -29.32
C LEU A 411 23.08 -15.88 -29.42
N VAL A 412 22.15 -15.98 -30.37
CA VAL A 412 21.56 -17.23 -30.88
C VAL A 412 21.51 -17.17 -32.40
N ARG A 413 21.34 -18.31 -33.06
CA ARG A 413 21.24 -18.43 -34.52
C ARG A 413 19.87 -18.94 -34.94
N GLU A 414 19.38 -18.51 -36.10
CA GLU A 414 18.25 -19.13 -36.78
C GLU A 414 18.57 -20.58 -37.19
N GLY A 415 17.54 -21.43 -37.26
CA GLY A 415 17.71 -22.88 -37.49
C GLY A 415 18.24 -23.68 -36.29
N ALA A 416 18.89 -23.03 -35.31
CA ALA A 416 19.35 -23.69 -34.09
C ALA A 416 18.17 -24.13 -33.19
N GLN A 417 18.43 -25.10 -32.31
CA GLN A 417 17.42 -25.65 -31.42
C GLN A 417 17.43 -25.02 -30.02
N LEU A 418 16.23 -24.85 -29.47
CA LEU A 418 16.00 -24.69 -28.05
C LEU A 418 15.47 -26.00 -27.46
N ALA A 419 15.96 -26.41 -26.30
CA ALA A 419 15.46 -27.55 -25.53
C ALA A 419 14.65 -27.07 -24.31
N LEU A 420 13.48 -27.67 -24.08
CA LEU A 420 12.55 -27.28 -23.02
C LEU A 420 12.80 -28.09 -21.75
N LYS A 421 13.14 -27.39 -20.65
CA LYS A 421 13.42 -28.03 -19.35
C LYS A 421 12.25 -28.91 -18.90
N GLY A 422 12.57 -30.12 -18.44
CA GLY A 422 11.63 -31.01 -17.75
C GLY A 422 10.69 -31.85 -18.65
N CYS A 423 10.70 -31.67 -19.97
CA CYS A 423 9.82 -32.45 -20.87
C CYS A 423 10.50 -32.99 -22.14
N GLY A 424 11.75 -32.61 -22.43
CA GLY A 424 12.51 -33.12 -23.59
C GLY A 424 12.04 -32.60 -24.96
N ALA A 425 10.97 -31.80 -25.02
CA ALA A 425 10.53 -31.16 -26.24
C ALA A 425 11.56 -30.11 -26.73
N THR A 426 11.72 -30.01 -28.05
CA THR A 426 12.57 -28.99 -28.68
C THR A 426 11.75 -28.05 -29.57
N ALA A 427 12.34 -26.90 -29.90
CA ALA A 427 11.81 -25.95 -30.86
C ALA A 427 12.95 -25.36 -31.71
N VAL A 428 12.68 -25.06 -32.97
CA VAL A 428 13.63 -24.42 -33.90
C VAL A 428 13.44 -22.91 -33.85
N ILE A 429 14.54 -22.15 -33.81
CA ILE A 429 14.50 -20.68 -33.89
C ILE A 429 14.29 -20.23 -35.33
N LEU A 430 13.34 -19.33 -35.57
CA LEU A 430 13.08 -18.73 -36.87
C LEU A 430 13.70 -17.33 -36.98
N CYS A 431 13.98 -16.90 -38.20
CA CYS A 431 14.66 -15.63 -38.52
C CYS A 431 13.92 -14.35 -38.09
N ASP A 432 12.64 -14.44 -37.69
CA ASP A 432 11.86 -13.33 -37.15
C ASP A 432 11.83 -13.26 -35.61
N GLY A 433 12.57 -14.15 -34.92
CA GLY A 433 12.51 -14.27 -33.47
C GLY A 433 11.25 -14.99 -32.95
N THR A 434 10.54 -15.74 -33.80
CA THR A 434 9.58 -16.76 -33.35
C THR A 434 10.23 -18.15 -33.26
N LEU A 435 9.57 -19.08 -32.60
CA LEU A 435 9.94 -20.50 -32.55
C LEU A 435 8.95 -21.34 -33.36
N ALA A 436 9.42 -22.47 -33.89
CA ALA A 436 8.59 -23.52 -34.48
C ALA A 436 8.75 -24.85 -33.72
N ALA A 437 7.64 -25.50 -33.33
CA ALA A 437 7.63 -26.84 -32.75
C ALA A 437 6.29 -27.54 -33.01
N ASN A 438 6.32 -28.82 -33.39
CA ASN A 438 5.13 -29.67 -33.58
C ASN A 438 4.01 -29.01 -34.43
N GLY A 439 4.39 -28.34 -35.54
CA GLY A 439 3.47 -27.63 -36.42
C GLY A 439 2.95 -26.28 -35.91
N HIS A 440 3.32 -25.87 -34.68
CA HIS A 440 2.96 -24.57 -34.10
C HIS A 440 4.12 -23.58 -34.23
N ARG A 441 3.78 -22.30 -34.51
CA ARG A 441 4.70 -21.16 -34.52
C ARG A 441 4.26 -20.10 -33.52
N GLY A 442 5.19 -19.45 -32.82
CA GLY A 442 4.87 -18.37 -31.89
C GLY A 442 6.07 -17.88 -31.09
N SER A 443 5.82 -17.02 -30.09
CA SER A 443 6.88 -16.54 -29.19
C SER A 443 7.43 -17.65 -28.29
N ILE A 444 8.62 -17.42 -27.71
CA ILE A 444 9.23 -18.32 -26.71
C ILE A 444 8.29 -18.68 -25.54
N HIS A 445 7.36 -17.78 -25.21
CA HIS A 445 6.35 -17.97 -24.17
C HIS A 445 5.18 -18.84 -24.65
N ALA A 446 4.63 -18.54 -25.83
CA ALA A 446 3.47 -19.23 -26.38
C ALA A 446 3.80 -20.70 -26.74
N VAL A 447 4.93 -20.93 -27.41
CA VAL A 447 5.38 -22.29 -27.77
C VAL A 447 5.77 -23.10 -26.54
N GLY A 448 6.45 -22.47 -25.56
CA GLY A 448 6.76 -23.13 -24.28
C GLY A 448 5.49 -23.54 -23.50
N ALA A 449 4.50 -22.66 -23.40
CA ALA A 449 3.23 -22.97 -22.73
C ALA A 449 2.46 -24.10 -23.45
N ARG A 450 2.41 -24.04 -24.78
CA ARG A 450 1.76 -25.05 -25.63
C ARG A 450 2.38 -26.43 -25.48
N LEU A 451 3.71 -26.53 -25.35
CA LEU A 451 4.44 -27.80 -25.18
C LEU A 451 4.36 -28.34 -23.74
N LEU A 452 4.31 -27.47 -22.72
CA LEU A 452 4.09 -27.87 -21.32
C LEU A 452 2.62 -28.18 -20.99
N GLY A 453 1.69 -27.86 -21.89
CA GLY A 453 0.24 -28.01 -21.64
C GLY A 453 -0.32 -26.97 -20.65
N THR A 454 0.35 -25.84 -20.46
CA THR A 454 -0.01 -24.80 -19.50
C THR A 454 -0.64 -23.58 -20.17
N HIS A 455 -1.35 -22.75 -19.40
CA HIS A 455 -1.89 -21.47 -19.90
C HIS A 455 -0.81 -20.37 -20.08
N ALA A 456 0.36 -20.52 -19.44
CA ALA A 456 1.47 -19.58 -19.52
C ALA A 456 2.82 -20.28 -19.27
N CYS A 457 3.91 -19.70 -19.78
CA CYS A 457 5.28 -20.16 -19.59
C CYS A 457 6.25 -18.97 -19.66
N ASN A 458 7.25 -18.91 -18.78
CA ASN A 458 8.34 -17.95 -18.89
C ASN A 458 9.48 -18.52 -19.75
N GLY A 459 9.43 -18.28 -21.06
CA GLY A 459 10.40 -18.87 -22.00
C GLY A 459 11.87 -18.60 -21.66
N TRP A 460 12.18 -17.47 -21.01
CA TRP A 460 13.55 -17.14 -20.59
C TRP A 460 14.11 -18.10 -19.55
N GLU A 461 13.27 -18.59 -18.63
CA GLU A 461 13.65 -19.52 -17.55
C GLU A 461 13.57 -20.98 -18.01
N HIS A 462 12.64 -21.31 -18.91
CA HIS A 462 12.35 -22.69 -19.31
C HIS A 462 13.13 -23.21 -20.54
N TRP A 463 13.59 -22.34 -21.45
CA TRP A 463 14.37 -22.75 -22.63
C TRP A 463 15.88 -22.75 -22.37
N LEU A 464 16.55 -23.75 -22.92
CA LEU A 464 18.00 -23.85 -23.09
C LEU A 464 18.31 -23.71 -24.58
N TYR A 465 19.13 -22.75 -24.99
CA TYR A 465 19.72 -22.71 -26.32
C TYR A 465 20.79 -23.79 -26.45
N VAL A 466 20.70 -24.63 -27.48
CA VAL A 466 21.72 -25.63 -27.83
C VAL A 466 22.57 -25.03 -28.94
N ASP A 467 23.80 -24.68 -28.61
CA ASP A 467 24.72 -24.09 -29.59
C ASP A 467 25.10 -25.12 -30.67
N PRO A 468 24.92 -24.82 -31.98
CA PRO A 468 25.16 -25.79 -33.06
C PRO A 468 26.60 -26.30 -33.18
N ASP A 469 27.61 -25.49 -32.85
CA ASP A 469 29.01 -25.84 -33.09
C ASP A 469 29.61 -26.62 -31.91
N THR A 470 29.17 -26.28 -30.69
CA THR A 470 29.71 -26.84 -29.44
C THR A 470 28.79 -27.86 -28.77
N GLY A 471 27.54 -28.00 -29.22
CA GLY A 471 26.51 -28.82 -28.60
C GLY A 471 26.08 -28.36 -27.20
N ARG A 472 26.60 -27.22 -26.72
CA ARG A 472 26.43 -26.78 -25.33
C ARG A 472 25.05 -26.17 -25.10
N ALA A 473 24.34 -26.67 -24.10
CA ALA A 473 23.11 -26.09 -23.60
C ALA A 473 23.38 -24.86 -22.70
N VAL A 474 22.73 -23.73 -22.98
CA VAL A 474 22.85 -22.46 -22.23
C VAL A 474 21.45 -21.87 -21.95
N PRO A 475 21.12 -21.44 -20.71
CA PRO A 475 19.85 -20.77 -20.41
C PRO A 475 19.62 -19.50 -21.24
N LEU A 476 18.39 -19.30 -21.74
CA LEU A 476 18.07 -18.08 -22.48
C LEU A 476 18.18 -16.80 -21.65
N ASP A 477 18.00 -16.85 -20.32
CA ASP A 477 18.17 -15.66 -19.48
C ASP A 477 19.64 -15.22 -19.32
N ASP A 478 20.59 -16.17 -19.40
CA ASP A 478 22.03 -15.84 -19.39
C ASP A 478 22.37 -15.08 -20.68
N LEU A 479 21.84 -15.53 -21.82
CA LEU A 479 21.96 -14.84 -23.11
C LEU A 479 21.21 -13.50 -23.11
N ARG A 480 20.05 -13.39 -22.46
CA ARG A 480 19.35 -12.11 -22.23
C ARG A 480 20.19 -11.13 -21.42
N THR A 481 20.92 -11.63 -20.42
CA THR A 481 21.80 -10.83 -19.57
C THR A 481 23.05 -10.37 -20.33
N GLN A 482 23.59 -11.21 -21.22
CA GLN A 482 24.63 -10.78 -22.18
C GLN A 482 24.11 -9.75 -23.18
N ALA A 483 22.87 -9.92 -23.70
CA ALA A 483 22.23 -8.97 -24.60
C ALA A 483 22.05 -7.59 -23.94
N ARG A 484 21.60 -7.54 -22.68
CA ARG A 484 21.54 -6.29 -21.90
C ARG A 484 22.90 -5.58 -21.85
N ARG A 485 23.98 -6.31 -21.55
CA ARG A 485 25.35 -5.74 -21.51
C ARG A 485 25.79 -5.18 -22.87
N ARG A 486 25.55 -5.90 -23.97
CA ARG A 486 25.86 -5.43 -25.33
C ARG A 486 25.05 -4.19 -25.75
N LEU A 487 23.84 -4.02 -25.20
CA LEU A 487 22.95 -2.90 -25.50
C LEU A 487 23.09 -1.70 -24.54
N GLY A 488 23.97 -1.75 -23.53
CA GLY A 488 24.07 -0.70 -22.50
C GLY A 488 22.86 -0.64 -21.56
N LEU A 489 22.20 -1.79 -21.32
CA LEU A 489 20.97 -1.95 -20.54
C LEU A 489 21.18 -2.85 -19.29
N ALA A 490 22.41 -2.93 -18.78
CA ALA A 490 22.85 -3.80 -17.68
C ALA A 490 23.69 -3.04 -16.65
#